data_AF-A0A538NZS7-F1
#
_entry.id   AF-A0A538NZS7-F1
#
_cell.length_a   1.000
_cell.length_b   1.000
_cell.length_c   1.000
_cell.angle_alpha   90.00
_cell.angle_beta   90.00
_cell.angle_gamma   90.00
#
_symmetry.space_group_name_H-M   'P 1'
#
loop_
_entity.id
_entity.type
_entity.pdbx_description
1 polymer ?
#
loop_
_entity_poly.entity_id
_entity_poly.type
_entity_poly.pdbx_seq_one_letter_code
_entity_poly.pdbx_strand_id
1 'polypeptide(L)'
;MSEKLLPSSPVFYDPRGRRWRHVKRTYLALGVVITALAAIFIASVLANPLLPRLNLRQLSSLPKKSDIAPQPIAVPKTPIEIKAKKARDELKKAYAVTPAVPAQRRELVQPIAPPPTTTPLTAPAQFTSKPLSIGFYVNWDESSYASLERNLNYLDWLMPQWIHIVDAKDGASPIEVDLDAPALNLVRQKRPQIQILPMLQNLDDEKWQSDVLARAVADEGSRQRLIASLTQFVEQNKFGGVCVDFEEPT
;
A
#
# COMPACT_ATOMS: atom_id res chain seq x y z
N MET A 1 46.36 -25.08 -70.86
CA MET A 1 47.00 -25.42 -69.57
C MET A 1 46.49 -24.39 -68.57
N SER A 2 45.62 -24.81 -67.65
CA SER A 2 44.82 -23.92 -66.81
C SER A 2 45.51 -23.72 -65.46
N GLU A 3 46.13 -22.57 -65.24
CA GLU A 3 46.84 -22.25 -64.01
C GLU A 3 45.88 -21.51 -63.06
N LYS A 4 45.41 -22.22 -62.02
CA LYS A 4 44.58 -21.64 -60.94
C LYS A 4 45.46 -20.75 -60.06
N LEU A 5 45.32 -19.44 -60.21
CA LEU A 5 45.86 -18.45 -59.27
C LEU A 5 45.18 -18.62 -57.89
N LEU A 6 45.97 -18.96 -56.86
CA LEU A 6 45.52 -19.03 -55.47
C LEU A 6 45.18 -17.63 -54.94
N PRO A 7 44.14 -17.46 -54.10
CA PRO A 7 43.74 -16.15 -53.59
C PRO A 7 44.82 -15.59 -52.66
N SER A 8 45.26 -14.37 -52.95
CA SER A 8 46.14 -13.56 -52.10
C SER A 8 45.50 -13.34 -50.73
N SER A 9 46.30 -13.52 -49.67
CA SER A 9 45.85 -13.37 -48.28
C SER A 9 45.15 -12.02 -48.03
N PRO A 10 44.10 -11.99 -47.19
CA PRO A 10 43.35 -10.76 -46.94
C PRO A 10 44.24 -9.70 -46.26
N VAL A 11 43.93 -8.43 -46.52
CA VAL A 11 44.71 -7.24 -46.11
C VAL A 11 45.00 -7.18 -44.59
N PHE A 12 44.26 -7.92 -43.77
CA PHE A 12 44.42 -7.99 -42.31
C PHE A 12 44.97 -9.34 -41.80
N TYR A 13 45.69 -10.11 -42.62
CA TYR A 13 46.29 -11.37 -42.19
C TYR A 13 47.51 -11.14 -41.28
N ASP A 14 47.39 -11.47 -39.98
CA ASP A 14 48.49 -11.41 -38.99
C ASP A 14 48.93 -12.83 -38.58
N PRO A 15 49.85 -13.48 -39.32
CA PRO A 15 50.22 -14.88 -39.09
C PRO A 15 50.96 -15.12 -37.77
N ARG A 16 51.52 -14.07 -37.14
CA ARG A 16 52.22 -14.17 -35.85
C ARG A 16 51.35 -13.71 -34.67
N GLY A 17 50.11 -13.25 -34.92
CA GLY A 17 49.14 -12.82 -33.90
C GLY A 17 49.63 -11.67 -33.03
N ARG A 18 50.60 -10.89 -33.51
CA ARG A 18 51.28 -9.86 -32.70
C ARG A 18 50.36 -8.69 -32.39
N ARG A 19 49.48 -8.30 -33.32
CA ARG A 19 48.50 -7.23 -33.15
C ARG A 19 47.40 -7.61 -32.17
N TRP A 20 46.91 -8.85 -32.26
CA TRP A 20 45.90 -9.39 -31.35
C TRP A 20 46.35 -9.41 -29.89
N ARG A 21 47.64 -9.66 -29.63
CA ARG A 21 48.21 -9.57 -28.28
C ARG A 21 48.18 -8.17 -27.69
N HIS A 22 48.44 -7.14 -28.51
CA HIS A 22 48.36 -5.74 -28.05
C HIS A 22 46.91 -5.36 -27.77
N VAL A 23 46.00 -5.69 -28.69
CA VAL A 23 44.56 -5.45 -28.53
C VAL A 23 44.00 -6.11 -27.27
N LYS A 24 44.36 -7.38 -27.01
CA LYS A 24 43.96 -8.06 -25.77
C LYS A 24 44.51 -7.39 -24.51
N ARG A 25 45.77 -6.96 -24.53
CA ARG A 25 46.39 -6.26 -23.40
C ARG A 25 45.76 -4.90 -23.15
N THR A 26 45.43 -4.15 -24.21
CA THR A 26 44.75 -2.85 -24.09
C THR A 26 43.34 -3.01 -23.55
N TYR A 27 42.57 -3.98 -24.05
CA TYR A 27 41.23 -4.26 -23.53
C TYR A 27 41.26 -4.74 -22.07
N LEU A 28 42.22 -5.59 -21.71
CA LEU A 28 42.37 -6.04 -20.33
C LEU A 28 42.75 -4.88 -19.39
N ALA A 29 43.68 -4.02 -19.79
CA ALA A 29 44.03 -2.83 -19.01
C ALA A 29 42.84 -1.89 -18.84
N LEU A 30 42.07 -1.64 -19.91
CA LEU A 30 40.87 -0.82 -19.86
C LEU A 30 39.81 -1.41 -18.92
N GLY A 31 39.59 -2.73 -18.99
CA GLY A 31 38.69 -3.44 -18.09
C GLY A 31 39.07 -3.28 -16.63
N VAL A 32 40.35 -3.47 -16.29
CA VAL A 32 40.85 -3.29 -14.91
C VAL A 32 40.64 -1.85 -14.41
N VAL A 33 40.90 -0.84 -15.25
CA VAL A 33 40.67 0.57 -14.90
C VAL A 33 39.19 0.84 -14.64
N ILE A 34 38.30 0.37 -15.51
CA ILE A 34 36.85 0.55 -15.35
C ILE A 34 36.36 -0.13 -14.07
N THR A 35 36.79 -1.37 -13.79
CA THR A 35 36.40 -2.08 -12.57
C THR A 35 36.90 -1.37 -11.31
N ALA A 36 38.12 -0.83 -11.32
CA ALA A 36 38.65 -0.05 -10.21
C ALA A 36 37.84 1.24 -9.98
N LEU A 37 37.50 1.98 -11.04
CA LEU A 37 36.66 3.18 -10.94
C LEU A 37 35.26 2.85 -10.39
N ALA A 38 34.64 1.77 -10.85
CA ALA A 38 33.35 1.32 -10.35
C ALA A 38 33.41 0.95 -8.86
N ALA A 39 34.44 0.23 -8.43
CA ALA A 39 34.64 -0.11 -7.02
C ALA A 39 34.84 1.13 -6.14
N ILE A 40 35.65 2.11 -6.60
CA ILE A 40 35.84 3.39 -5.90
C ILE A 40 34.52 4.16 -5.82
N PHE A 41 33.74 4.20 -6.89
CA PHE A 41 32.43 4.86 -6.90
C PHE A 41 31.46 4.22 -5.90
N ILE A 42 31.32 2.90 -5.91
CA ILE A 42 30.46 2.16 -4.97
C ILE A 42 30.91 2.41 -3.53
N ALA A 43 32.21 2.31 -3.25
CA ALA A 43 32.76 2.60 -1.92
C ALA A 43 32.51 4.06 -1.51
N SER A 44 32.61 5.02 -2.43
CA SER A 44 32.34 6.44 -2.18
C SER A 44 30.87 6.68 -1.82
N VAL A 45 29.94 6.04 -2.52
CA VAL A 45 28.49 6.15 -2.24
C VAL A 45 28.16 5.57 -0.86
N LEU A 46 28.75 4.43 -0.51
CA LEU A 46 28.49 3.77 0.77
C LEU A 46 29.16 4.46 1.97
N ALA A 47 30.37 5.00 1.80
CA ALA A 47 31.13 5.60 2.89
C ALA A 47 30.75 7.06 3.17
N ASN A 48 30.26 7.81 2.18
CA ASN A 48 30.03 9.24 2.35
C ASN A 48 28.82 9.74 1.53
N PRO A 49 27.57 9.51 1.97
CA PRO A 49 26.42 10.22 1.42
C PRO A 49 26.59 11.70 1.75
N LEU A 50 27.10 12.49 0.81
CA LEU A 50 27.19 13.95 0.89
C LEU A 50 25.78 14.54 0.82
N LEU A 51 24.98 14.32 1.85
CA LEU A 51 23.88 15.21 2.16
C LEU A 51 24.52 16.47 2.75
N PRO A 52 24.45 17.64 2.07
CA PRO A 52 24.90 18.88 2.68
C PRO A 52 24.21 19.00 4.04
N ARG A 53 24.98 19.17 5.11
CA ARG A 53 24.39 19.45 6.42
C ARG A 53 23.64 20.77 6.27
N LEU A 54 22.31 20.67 6.18
CA LEU A 54 21.44 21.84 6.24
C LEU A 54 21.66 22.46 7.61
N ASN A 55 22.54 23.46 7.68
CA ASN A 55 22.73 24.32 8.85
C ASN A 55 21.50 25.22 8.97
N LEU A 56 20.35 24.61 9.23
CA LEU A 56 19.13 25.33 9.53
C LEU A 56 19.36 26.02 10.87
N ARG A 57 19.27 27.34 10.88
CA ARG A 57 19.28 28.12 12.12
C ARG A 57 18.10 27.63 12.95
N GLN A 58 18.38 26.88 14.03
CA GLN A 58 17.35 26.44 14.95
C GLN A 58 16.71 27.69 15.57
N LEU A 59 15.53 28.04 15.07
CA LEU A 59 14.67 29.02 15.71
C LEU A 59 14.29 28.46 17.08
N SER A 60 14.51 29.24 18.14
CA SER A 60 14.23 28.86 19.53
C SER A 60 12.77 28.49 19.79
N SER A 61 11.88 28.73 18.83
CA SER A 61 10.46 28.40 18.84
C SER A 61 10.12 27.03 18.23
N LEU A 62 11.08 26.29 17.67
CA LEU A 62 10.82 24.95 17.10
C LEU A 62 11.08 23.84 18.14
N PRO A 63 10.18 22.84 18.23
CA PRO A 63 10.31 21.74 19.18
C PRO A 63 11.56 20.91 18.88
N LYS A 64 12.38 20.67 19.90
CA LYS A 64 13.58 19.81 19.82
C LYS A 64 13.17 18.34 19.84
N LYS A 65 14.03 17.44 19.37
CA LYS A 65 13.81 15.97 19.49
C LYS A 65 13.52 15.51 20.94
N SER A 66 14.04 16.22 21.94
CA SER A 66 13.75 16.02 23.37
C SER A 66 12.34 16.44 23.80
N ASP A 67 11.69 17.29 23.01
CA ASP A 67 10.36 17.83 23.26
C ASP A 67 9.28 16.97 22.56
N ILE A 68 9.71 16.16 21.58
CA ILE A 68 8.87 15.19 20.85
C ILE A 68 8.81 13.84 21.60
N ALA A 69 9.85 13.51 22.37
CA ALA A 69 9.81 12.36 23.26
C ALA A 69 8.82 12.64 24.40
N PRO A 70 7.85 11.74 24.69
CA PRO A 70 7.01 11.88 25.86
C PRO A 70 7.90 11.86 27.10
N GLN A 71 8.20 13.03 27.65
CA GLN A 71 8.82 13.08 28.97
C GLN A 71 7.78 12.52 29.93
N PRO A 72 8.11 11.50 30.73
CA PRO A 72 7.20 11.03 31.75
C PRO A 72 6.95 12.21 32.67
N ILE A 73 5.76 12.80 32.58
CA ILE A 73 5.32 13.76 33.59
C ILE A 73 5.40 12.95 34.89
N ALA A 74 6.26 13.36 35.80
CA ALA A 74 6.25 12.85 37.16
C ALA A 74 4.99 13.39 37.82
N VAL A 75 3.84 12.82 37.46
CA VAL A 75 2.56 13.14 38.07
C VAL A 75 2.66 12.65 39.51
N PRO A 76 2.45 13.51 40.51
CA PRO A 76 2.37 13.05 41.89
C PRO A 76 1.23 12.05 41.98
N LYS A 77 1.55 10.79 42.27
CA LYS A 77 0.60 9.67 42.30
C LYS A 77 -0.49 10.00 43.32
N THR A 78 -1.64 10.43 42.84
CA THR A 78 -2.80 10.62 43.71
C THR A 78 -3.32 9.25 44.17
N PRO A 79 -3.97 9.14 45.35
CA PRO A 79 -4.53 7.87 45.81
C PRO A 79 -5.49 7.21 44.79
N ILE A 80 -6.17 8.02 43.98
CA ILE A 80 -7.08 7.60 42.91
C ILE A 80 -6.30 6.89 41.79
N GLU A 81 -5.15 7.42 41.37
CA GLU A 81 -4.31 6.82 40.34
C GLU A 81 -3.65 5.51 40.81
N ILE A 82 -3.27 5.43 42.09
CA ILE A 82 -2.74 4.19 42.68
C ILE A 82 -3.82 3.10 42.65
N LYS A 83 -5.07 3.45 43.00
CA LYS A 83 -6.20 2.53 42.93
C LYS A 83 -6.50 2.11 41.49
N ALA A 84 -6.48 3.04 40.54
CA ALA A 84 -6.70 2.76 39.13
C ALA A 84 -5.61 1.84 38.54
N LYS A 85 -4.35 2.05 38.94
CA LYS A 85 -3.24 1.18 38.53
C LYS A 85 -3.38 -0.22 39.11
N LYS A 86 -3.71 -0.33 40.40
CA LYS A 86 -3.94 -1.64 41.05
C LYS A 86 -5.09 -2.40 40.38
N ALA A 87 -6.20 -1.73 40.09
CA ALA A 87 -7.34 -2.31 39.38
C ALA A 87 -6.95 -2.79 37.97
N ARG A 88 -6.11 -2.02 37.23
CA ARG A 88 -5.57 -2.44 35.93
C ARG A 88 -4.67 -3.66 36.03
N ASP A 89 -3.80 -3.72 37.03
CA ASP A 89 -2.88 -4.84 37.23
C ASP A 89 -3.64 -6.11 37.65
N GLU A 90 -4.67 -5.98 38.48
CA GLU A 90 -5.59 -7.07 38.84
C GLU A 90 -6.38 -7.57 37.63
N LEU A 91 -6.89 -6.65 36.80
CA LEU A 91 -7.58 -7.00 35.55
C LEU A 91 -6.66 -7.76 34.59
N LYS A 92 -5.42 -7.29 34.37
CA LYS A 92 -4.44 -8.00 33.54
C LYS A 92 -4.14 -9.41 34.05
N LYS A 93 -4.02 -9.58 35.37
CA LYS A 93 -3.82 -10.91 35.98
C LYS A 93 -5.05 -11.79 35.80
N ALA A 94 -6.26 -11.26 35.94
CA ALA A 94 -7.49 -11.99 35.68
C ALA A 94 -7.59 -12.44 34.21
N TYR A 95 -7.26 -11.56 33.25
CA TYR A 95 -7.20 -11.90 31.83
C TYR A 95 -6.16 -12.98 31.49
N ALA A 96 -5.04 -13.03 32.22
CA ALA A 96 -4.02 -14.06 32.02
C ALA A 96 -4.40 -15.45 32.57
N VAL A 97 -5.29 -15.49 33.57
CA VAL A 97 -5.73 -16.74 34.23
C VAL A 97 -7.03 -17.27 33.63
N THR A 98 -7.82 -16.42 32.98
CA THR A 98 -9.04 -16.85 32.31
C THR A 98 -8.65 -17.52 30.99
N PRO A 99 -8.96 -18.82 30.76
CA PRO A 99 -8.78 -19.41 29.44
C PRO A 99 -9.53 -18.55 28.44
N ALA A 100 -8.90 -18.25 27.30
CA ALA A 100 -9.53 -17.51 26.21
C ALA A 100 -10.76 -18.31 25.76
N VAL A 101 -11.90 -17.99 26.34
CA VAL A 101 -13.19 -18.25 25.71
C VAL A 101 -13.04 -17.54 24.38
N PRO A 102 -13.13 -18.25 23.23
CA PRO A 102 -13.12 -17.56 21.94
C PRO A 102 -14.15 -16.47 22.11
N ALA A 103 -13.77 -15.23 21.83
CA ALA A 103 -14.72 -14.15 21.89
C ALA A 103 -15.85 -14.59 20.96
N GLN A 104 -16.93 -15.11 21.55
CA GLN A 104 -18.26 -14.73 21.17
C GLN A 104 -18.28 -13.23 21.45
N ARG A 105 -17.59 -12.49 20.56
CA ARG A 105 -17.99 -11.20 20.08
C ARG A 105 -19.45 -11.49 19.77
N ARG A 106 -20.30 -11.27 20.77
CA ARG A 106 -21.66 -10.86 20.52
C ARG A 106 -21.42 -9.72 19.58
N GLU A 107 -21.57 -10.05 18.31
CA GLU A 107 -21.85 -9.16 17.24
C GLU A 107 -22.85 -8.15 17.79
N LEU A 108 -22.33 -7.09 18.40
CA LEU A 108 -22.80 -5.75 18.14
C LEU A 108 -22.42 -5.45 16.68
N VAL A 109 -22.80 -6.35 15.76
CA VAL A 109 -23.03 -6.02 14.37
C VAL A 109 -24.18 -5.05 14.52
N GLN A 110 -23.81 -3.78 14.64
CA GLN A 110 -24.78 -2.73 14.45
C GLN A 110 -25.42 -3.05 13.12
N PRO A 111 -26.75 -3.21 13.05
CA PRO A 111 -27.40 -3.46 11.79
C PRO A 111 -26.94 -2.37 10.83
N ILE A 112 -26.43 -2.79 9.68
CA ILE A 112 -26.04 -1.88 8.62
C ILE A 112 -27.32 -1.13 8.23
N ALA A 113 -27.32 0.19 8.41
CA ALA A 113 -28.41 1.06 8.02
C ALA A 113 -28.73 0.80 6.55
N PRO A 114 -30.01 0.74 6.15
CA PRO A 114 -30.36 0.42 4.78
C PRO A 114 -29.70 1.42 3.81
N PRO A 115 -29.33 0.98 2.60
CA PRO A 115 -28.83 1.89 1.59
C PRO A 115 -29.86 2.99 1.30
N PRO A 116 -29.42 4.22 0.99
CA PRO A 116 -30.33 5.33 0.74
C PRO A 116 -31.25 5.04 -0.45
N THR A 117 -32.53 5.40 -0.33
CA THR A 117 -33.58 5.19 -1.36
C THR A 117 -33.36 6.05 -2.61
N THR A 118 -32.48 7.05 -2.55
CA THR A 118 -32.19 7.97 -3.65
C THR A 118 -30.73 8.38 -3.55
N THR A 119 -29.82 7.53 -4.02
CA THR A 119 -28.52 8.02 -4.51
C THR A 119 -28.77 8.41 -5.96
N PRO A 120 -28.84 9.70 -6.32
CA PRO A 120 -28.54 10.02 -7.70
C PRO A 120 -27.15 9.43 -7.94
N LEU A 121 -26.98 8.60 -8.97
CA LEU A 121 -25.70 8.55 -9.64
C LEU A 121 -25.46 10.00 -10.09
N THR A 122 -24.77 10.77 -9.27
CA THR A 122 -24.38 12.12 -9.64
C THR A 122 -23.62 11.93 -10.94
N ALA A 123 -24.11 12.54 -12.02
CA ALA A 123 -23.42 12.61 -13.30
C ALA A 123 -21.93 12.88 -13.02
N PRO A 124 -21.01 12.25 -13.79
CA PRO A 124 -19.57 12.28 -13.51
C PRO A 124 -19.21 13.69 -13.08
N ALA A 125 -18.65 13.80 -11.86
CA ALA A 125 -18.44 15.06 -11.18
C ALA A 125 -18.07 16.10 -12.22
N GLN A 126 -18.94 17.09 -12.46
CA GLN A 126 -18.57 18.17 -13.35
C GLN A 126 -17.31 18.75 -12.70
N PHE A 127 -16.15 18.52 -13.33
CA PHE A 127 -14.84 19.02 -12.89
C PHE A 127 -14.84 20.55 -13.08
N THR A 128 -15.78 21.19 -12.41
CA THR A 128 -15.86 22.63 -12.23
C THR A 128 -14.80 23.01 -11.21
N SER A 129 -14.50 24.30 -11.13
CA SER A 129 -13.35 24.94 -10.50
C SER A 129 -12.98 24.58 -9.05
N LYS A 130 -13.67 23.66 -8.38
CA LYS A 130 -13.34 23.17 -7.03
C LYS A 130 -12.56 21.84 -7.11
N PRO A 131 -11.40 21.72 -6.44
CA PRO A 131 -10.71 20.43 -6.30
C PRO A 131 -11.58 19.37 -5.62
N LEU A 132 -11.51 18.14 -6.11
CA LEU A 132 -12.18 16.98 -5.53
C LEU A 132 -11.46 16.53 -4.25
N SER A 133 -12.18 16.39 -3.15
CA SER A 133 -11.64 15.93 -1.87
C SER A 133 -12.05 14.48 -1.60
N ILE A 134 -11.07 13.57 -1.60
CA ILE A 134 -11.26 12.13 -1.43
C ILE A 134 -10.63 11.70 -0.09
N GLY A 135 -11.38 10.94 0.72
CA GLY A 135 -10.86 10.33 1.94
C GLY A 135 -10.57 8.85 1.75
N PHE A 136 -9.38 8.39 2.15
CA PHE A 136 -9.05 6.97 2.26
C PHE A 136 -9.39 6.48 3.67
N TYR A 137 -9.88 5.25 3.79
CA TYR A 137 -10.34 4.68 5.06
C TYR A 137 -9.92 3.22 5.20
N VAL A 138 -9.46 2.84 6.39
CA VAL A 138 -9.09 1.47 6.75
C VAL A 138 -9.72 1.07 8.08
N ASN A 139 -10.06 -0.21 8.22
CA ASN A 139 -10.80 -0.73 9.38
C ASN A 139 -9.94 -0.92 10.63
N TRP A 140 -8.64 -1.14 10.47
CA TRP A 140 -7.73 -1.58 11.54
C TRP A 140 -7.16 -0.43 12.40
N ASP A 141 -7.24 0.81 11.93
CA ASP A 141 -6.76 1.99 12.67
C ASP A 141 -7.94 2.78 13.25
N GLU A 142 -8.05 2.84 14.58
CA GLU A 142 -9.05 3.66 15.29
C GLU A 142 -8.98 5.14 14.88
N SER A 143 -7.81 5.62 14.47
CA SER A 143 -7.62 6.99 14.00
C SER A 143 -8.38 7.27 12.69
N SER A 144 -8.58 6.24 11.85
CA SER A 144 -9.34 6.34 10.59
C SER A 144 -10.81 6.70 10.86
N TYR A 145 -11.47 5.99 11.78
CA TYR A 145 -12.86 6.28 12.15
C TYR A 145 -12.99 7.67 12.79
N ALA A 146 -12.11 8.01 13.73
CA ALA A 146 -12.13 9.31 14.39
C ALA A 146 -11.89 10.47 13.40
N SER A 147 -11.01 10.29 12.41
CA SER A 147 -10.76 11.26 11.36
C SER A 147 -11.95 11.38 10.41
N LEU A 148 -12.54 10.26 9.99
CA LEU A 148 -13.73 10.23 9.15
C LEU A 148 -14.87 11.01 9.82
N GLU A 149 -15.15 10.76 11.10
CA GLU A 149 -16.21 11.47 11.82
C GLU A 149 -16.00 12.99 11.88
N ARG A 150 -14.75 13.44 12.08
CA ARG A 150 -14.44 14.88 12.16
C ARG A 150 -14.48 15.57 10.80
N ASN A 151 -14.10 14.85 9.74
CA ASN A 151 -13.84 15.44 8.42
C ASN A 151 -14.91 15.13 7.37
N LEU A 152 -15.92 14.31 7.69
CA LEU A 152 -16.93 13.84 6.73
C LEU A 152 -17.60 14.96 5.91
N ASN A 153 -17.80 16.14 6.50
CA ASN A 153 -18.45 17.26 5.82
C ASN A 153 -17.58 17.92 4.73
N TYR A 154 -16.27 17.68 4.73
CA TYR A 154 -15.32 18.23 3.76
C TYR A 154 -15.02 17.27 2.62
N LEU A 155 -15.46 16.01 2.71
CA LEU A 155 -15.24 15.00 1.69
C LEU A 155 -16.34 15.02 0.63
N ASP A 156 -15.90 14.86 -0.62
CA ASP A 156 -16.78 14.60 -1.75
C ASP A 156 -16.96 13.08 -1.90
N TRP A 157 -15.85 12.31 -1.87
CA TRP A 157 -15.84 10.84 -1.99
C TRP A 157 -15.12 10.16 -0.80
N LEU A 158 -15.55 8.93 -0.49
CA LEU A 158 -14.89 8.03 0.47
C LEU A 158 -14.42 6.77 -0.26
N MET A 159 -13.16 6.39 -0.07
CA MET A 159 -12.54 5.18 -0.63
C MET A 159 -12.07 4.25 0.49
N PRO A 160 -12.95 3.38 0.99
CA PRO A 160 -12.59 2.45 2.04
C PRO A 160 -11.97 1.16 1.51
N GLN A 161 -10.98 0.65 2.23
CA GLN A 161 -10.41 -0.69 2.04
C GLN A 161 -11.36 -1.75 2.62
N TRP A 162 -12.41 -2.10 1.87
CA TRP A 162 -13.45 -3.04 2.31
C TRP A 162 -13.53 -4.30 1.45
N ILE A 163 -12.82 -4.37 0.34
CA ILE A 163 -12.86 -5.51 -0.57
C ILE A 163 -11.46 -5.88 -1.06
N HIS A 164 -11.17 -7.16 -1.11
CA HIS A 164 -9.93 -7.67 -1.73
C HIS A 164 -10.21 -8.94 -2.52
N ILE A 165 -9.36 -9.21 -3.51
CA ILE A 165 -9.45 -10.41 -4.33
C ILE A 165 -8.93 -11.59 -3.51
N VAL A 166 -9.66 -12.70 -3.58
CA VAL A 166 -9.27 -13.97 -2.94
C VAL A 166 -9.17 -15.08 -3.98
N ASP A 167 -8.38 -16.11 -3.66
CA ASP A 167 -8.30 -17.32 -4.48
C ASP A 167 -9.56 -18.18 -4.30
N ALA A 168 -10.60 -17.82 -5.04
CA ALA A 168 -11.89 -18.46 -4.96
C ALA A 168 -11.89 -19.82 -5.69
N LYS A 169 -12.30 -20.86 -4.95
CA LYS A 169 -12.67 -22.15 -5.54
C LYS A 169 -13.92 -22.00 -6.42
N ASP A 170 -14.14 -22.97 -7.30
CA ASP A 170 -15.29 -22.97 -8.20
C ASP A 170 -16.62 -22.74 -7.45
N GLY A 171 -17.34 -21.70 -7.87
CA GLY A 171 -18.62 -21.29 -7.28
C GLY A 171 -18.55 -20.34 -6.09
N ALA A 172 -17.37 -20.08 -5.53
CA ALA A 172 -17.18 -19.06 -4.48
C ALA A 172 -16.99 -17.65 -5.08
N SER A 173 -17.26 -16.62 -4.27
CA SER A 173 -17.03 -15.23 -4.64
C SER A 173 -15.51 -14.98 -4.82
N PRO A 174 -15.07 -14.36 -5.94
CA PRO A 174 -13.67 -13.98 -6.15
C PRO A 174 -13.24 -12.77 -5.32
N ILE A 175 -14.15 -12.19 -4.53
CA ILE A 175 -13.88 -11.09 -3.60
C ILE A 175 -14.33 -11.47 -2.19
N GLU A 176 -13.52 -11.07 -1.21
CA GLU A 176 -13.89 -11.06 0.19
C GLU A 176 -14.23 -9.63 0.63
N VAL A 177 -15.17 -9.52 1.57
CA VAL A 177 -15.78 -8.27 1.99
C VAL A 177 -15.57 -8.10 3.50
N ASP A 178 -14.82 -7.06 3.87
CA ASP A 178 -14.64 -6.62 5.26
C ASP A 178 -15.24 -5.22 5.42
N LEU A 179 -16.58 -5.15 5.48
CA LEU A 179 -17.30 -3.89 5.67
C LEU A 179 -17.25 -3.44 7.13
N ASP A 180 -16.86 -2.19 7.36
CA ASP A 180 -17.00 -1.57 8.67
C ASP A 180 -18.38 -0.92 8.85
N ALA A 181 -19.28 -1.65 9.54
CA ALA A 181 -20.65 -1.21 9.81
C ALA A 181 -20.73 0.16 10.51
N PRO A 182 -19.94 0.46 11.56
CA PRO A 182 -19.81 1.80 12.14
C PRO A 182 -19.55 2.92 11.12
N ALA A 183 -18.51 2.81 10.29
CA ALA A 183 -18.21 3.85 9.29
C ALA A 183 -19.30 3.95 8.22
N LEU A 184 -19.81 2.82 7.72
CA LEU A 184 -20.90 2.82 6.74
C LEU A 184 -22.16 3.50 7.30
N ASN A 185 -22.51 3.21 8.55
CA ASN A 185 -23.63 3.83 9.24
C ASN A 185 -23.42 5.33 9.45
N LEU A 186 -22.22 5.74 9.85
CA LEU A 186 -21.85 7.14 10.02
C LEU A 186 -22.07 7.95 8.72
N VAL A 187 -21.60 7.43 7.58
CA VAL A 187 -21.77 8.09 6.28
C VAL A 187 -23.26 8.14 5.89
N ARG A 188 -23.96 7.00 5.96
CA ARG A 188 -25.38 6.92 5.58
C ARG A 188 -26.27 7.83 6.44
N GLN A 189 -25.93 8.04 7.70
CA GLN A 189 -26.71 8.88 8.61
C GLN A 189 -26.37 10.37 8.48
N LYS A 190 -25.09 10.73 8.44
CA LYS A 190 -24.67 12.15 8.48
C LYS A 190 -24.57 12.79 7.10
N ARG A 191 -24.10 12.04 6.09
CA ARG A 191 -23.79 12.54 4.74
C ARG A 191 -24.16 11.51 3.66
N PRO A 192 -25.45 11.11 3.52
CA PRO A 192 -25.89 10.09 2.56
C PRO A 192 -25.62 10.41 1.09
N GLN A 193 -25.28 11.66 0.77
CA GLN A 193 -24.92 12.12 -0.58
C GLN A 193 -23.45 11.87 -0.97
N ILE A 194 -22.59 11.49 -0.03
CA ILE A 194 -21.19 11.17 -0.33
C ILE A 194 -21.13 9.88 -1.15
N GLN A 195 -20.31 9.89 -2.21
CA GLN A 195 -20.04 8.68 -2.97
C GLN A 195 -19.05 7.81 -2.20
N ILE A 196 -19.43 6.56 -1.97
CA ILE A 196 -18.52 5.54 -1.42
C ILE A 196 -18.05 4.69 -2.59
N LEU A 197 -16.75 4.58 -2.77
CA LEU A 197 -16.10 3.75 -3.78
C LEU A 197 -15.15 2.77 -3.07
N PRO A 198 -15.64 1.58 -2.66
CA PRO A 198 -14.79 0.57 -2.03
C PRO A 198 -13.59 0.25 -2.91
N MET A 199 -12.43 0.18 -2.29
CA MET A 199 -11.17 -0.11 -2.94
C MET A 199 -11.00 -1.63 -3.05
N LEU A 200 -10.83 -2.11 -4.28
CA LEU A 200 -10.52 -3.49 -4.63
C LEU A 200 -9.00 -3.65 -4.73
N GLN A 201 -8.46 -4.48 -3.85
CA GLN A 201 -7.04 -4.76 -3.79
C GLN A 201 -6.71 -6.24 -3.97
N ASN A 202 -5.47 -6.53 -4.35
CA ASN A 202 -4.86 -7.85 -4.20
C ASN A 202 -3.95 -7.91 -2.97
N LEU A 203 -4.27 -7.15 -1.91
CA LEU A 203 -3.58 -7.18 -0.63
C LEU A 203 -4.33 -8.08 0.34
N ASP A 204 -3.64 -9.06 0.91
CA ASP A 204 -4.16 -9.93 1.96
C ASP A 204 -3.04 -10.23 2.98
N ASP A 205 -3.35 -10.13 4.27
CA ASP A 205 -2.38 -10.29 5.37
C ASP A 205 -1.05 -9.54 5.14
N GLU A 206 -1.14 -8.25 4.77
CA GLU A 206 -0.01 -7.36 4.45
C GLU A 206 0.87 -7.82 3.27
N LYS A 207 0.37 -8.73 2.41
CA LYS A 207 1.09 -9.26 1.25
C LYS A 207 0.32 -9.05 -0.04
N TRP A 208 1.05 -8.67 -1.08
CA TRP A 208 0.51 -8.59 -2.43
C TRP A 208 0.38 -9.99 -3.03
N GLN A 209 -0.83 -10.32 -3.47
CA GLN A 209 -1.23 -11.60 -4.02
C GLN A 209 -1.20 -11.54 -5.57
N SER A 210 -0.01 -11.38 -6.14
CA SER A 210 0.19 -11.23 -7.60
C SER A 210 -0.35 -12.42 -8.40
N ASP A 211 -0.10 -13.65 -7.93
CA ASP A 211 -0.58 -14.88 -8.56
C ASP A 211 -2.12 -14.97 -8.57
N VAL A 212 -2.77 -14.52 -7.50
CA VAL A 212 -4.24 -14.51 -7.37
C VAL A 212 -4.83 -13.46 -8.31
N LEU A 213 -4.23 -12.26 -8.35
CA LEU A 213 -4.60 -11.21 -9.29
C LEU A 213 -4.49 -11.71 -10.74
N ALA A 214 -3.36 -12.31 -11.10
CA ALA A 214 -3.13 -12.85 -12.44
C ALA A 214 -4.22 -13.83 -12.84
N ARG A 215 -4.57 -14.79 -11.97
CA ARG A 215 -5.69 -15.72 -12.24
C ARG A 215 -7.05 -15.02 -12.36
N ALA A 216 -7.32 -14.03 -11.51
CA ALA A 216 -8.59 -13.32 -11.51
C ALA A 216 -8.84 -12.54 -12.82
N VAL A 217 -7.78 -12.07 -13.49
CA VAL A 217 -7.90 -11.21 -14.68
C VAL A 217 -7.42 -11.83 -16.00
N ALA A 218 -6.73 -12.98 -15.97
CA ALA A 218 -6.10 -13.59 -17.14
C ALA A 218 -7.10 -13.98 -18.25
N ASP A 219 -8.17 -14.71 -17.90
CA ASP A 219 -9.15 -15.21 -18.87
C ASP A 219 -10.49 -14.48 -18.80
N GLU A 220 -11.26 -14.54 -19.88
CA GLU A 220 -12.55 -13.87 -19.98
C GLU A 220 -13.56 -14.36 -18.95
N GLY A 221 -13.57 -15.66 -18.65
CA GLY A 221 -14.48 -16.24 -17.67
C GLY A 221 -14.21 -15.71 -16.27
N SER A 222 -12.94 -15.66 -15.85
CA SER A 222 -12.53 -15.11 -14.56
C SER A 222 -12.81 -13.61 -14.45
N ARG A 223 -12.52 -12.83 -15.50
CA ARG A 223 -12.89 -11.40 -15.55
C ARG A 223 -14.38 -11.17 -15.41
N GLN A 224 -15.21 -11.92 -16.14
CA GLN A 224 -16.67 -11.76 -16.08
C GLN A 224 -17.22 -12.14 -14.71
N ARG A 225 -16.66 -13.17 -14.05
CA ARG A 225 -17.02 -13.52 -12.67
C ARG A 225 -16.68 -12.39 -11.69
N LEU A 226 -15.47 -11.83 -11.78
CA LEU A 226 -15.06 -10.71 -10.93
C LEU A 226 -15.95 -9.48 -11.15
N ILE A 227 -16.21 -9.10 -12.40
CA ILE A 227 -17.11 -8.00 -12.77
C ILE A 227 -18.52 -8.23 -12.20
N ALA A 228 -19.06 -9.44 -12.34
CA ALA A 228 -20.39 -9.77 -11.83
C ALA A 228 -20.46 -9.63 -10.30
N SER A 229 -19.47 -10.16 -9.56
CA SER A 229 -19.42 -10.05 -8.10
C SER A 229 -19.28 -8.61 -7.62
N LEU A 230 -18.44 -7.80 -8.28
CA LEU A 230 -18.28 -6.38 -7.96
C LEU A 230 -19.56 -5.58 -8.26
N THR A 231 -20.19 -5.85 -9.41
CA THR A 231 -21.45 -5.19 -9.81
C THR A 231 -22.54 -5.49 -8.79
N GLN A 232 -22.71 -6.77 -8.43
CA GLN A 232 -23.65 -7.18 -7.40
C GLN A 232 -23.38 -6.49 -6.06
N PHE A 233 -22.12 -6.45 -5.62
CA PHE A 233 -21.74 -5.81 -4.35
C PHE A 233 -22.04 -4.31 -4.35
N VAL A 234 -21.72 -3.59 -5.43
CA VAL A 234 -22.01 -2.17 -5.60
C VAL A 234 -23.51 -1.89 -5.64
N GLU A 235 -24.28 -2.68 -6.40
CA GLU A 235 -25.73 -2.49 -6.55
C GLU A 235 -26.51 -2.77 -5.27
N GLN A 236 -26.12 -3.81 -4.53
CA GLN A 236 -26.71 -4.17 -3.24
C GLN A 236 -26.50 -3.09 -2.19
N ASN A 237 -25.33 -2.44 -2.20
CA ASN A 237 -24.97 -1.41 -1.22
C ASN A 237 -25.23 0.03 -1.67
N LYS A 238 -25.62 0.24 -2.93
CA LYS A 238 -25.79 1.55 -3.59
C LYS A 238 -24.52 2.39 -3.53
N PHE A 239 -23.37 1.76 -3.77
CA PHE A 239 -22.08 2.44 -3.87
C PHE A 239 -21.93 3.15 -5.22
N GLY A 240 -21.04 4.13 -5.28
CA GLY A 240 -20.81 4.95 -6.49
C GLY A 240 -19.96 4.26 -7.55
N GLY A 241 -19.39 3.10 -7.22
CA GLY A 241 -18.48 2.34 -8.07
C GLY A 241 -17.46 1.60 -7.22
N VAL A 242 -16.32 1.27 -7.83
CA VAL A 242 -15.15 0.67 -7.17
C VAL A 242 -13.89 1.45 -7.55
N CYS A 243 -12.94 1.54 -6.62
CA CYS A 243 -11.58 1.99 -6.90
C CYS A 243 -10.72 0.73 -7.06
N VAL A 244 -9.97 0.60 -8.15
CA VAL A 244 -9.11 -0.58 -8.38
C VAL A 244 -7.67 -0.21 -8.02
N ASP A 245 -7.11 -0.93 -7.06
CA ASP A 245 -5.74 -0.75 -6.57
C ASP A 245 -5.00 -2.09 -6.62
N PHE A 246 -4.50 -2.41 -7.82
CA PHE A 246 -3.76 -3.63 -8.09
C PHE A 246 -2.27 -3.33 -8.14
N GLU A 247 -1.52 -4.03 -7.30
CA GLU A 247 -0.07 -3.86 -7.17
C GLU A 247 0.64 -5.18 -7.48
N GLU A 248 1.89 -5.07 -7.93
CA GLU A 248 2.74 -6.21 -8.34
C GLU A 248 2.08 -7.15 -9.38
N PRO A 249 1.46 -6.64 -10.47
CA PRO A 249 0.90 -7.50 -11.50
C PRO A 249 2.02 -8.23 -12.26
N THR A 250 1.96 -9.56 -12.26
CA THR A 250 2.86 -10.45 -13.00
C THR A 250 2.28 -10.89 -14.33
#